data_AF-A0A933YI53-F1
#
_entry.id   AF-A0A933YI53-F1
#
_cell.length_a   1.000
_cell.length_b   1.000
_cell.length_c   1.000
_cell.angle_alpha   90.00
_cell.angle_beta   90.00
_cell.angle_gamma   90.00
#
_symmetry.space_group_name_H-M   'P 1'
#
loop_
_entity.id
_entity.type
_entity.pdbx_description
1 polymer ?
#
loop_
_entity_poly.entity_id
_entity_poly.type
_entity_poly.pdbx_seq_one_letter_code
_entity_poly.pdbx_strand_id
1 'polypeptide(L)'
;MSRTEGLLARASSLRWEVGEGFHDALMESIYTDAASIADSVVTRSDKKPKLTWDRTLDRMLTSKWTGFPVMLLLLTGVFWVTIEGANVPSAMIASLLLDTVHPALKSFASTVGVPWWLDGLLLDGVYLAAAWVISVMLPPMAIFFPLFTLLEDFGYLPRVAFNLDNLFRKSGAHGKQALSMSMGYGCNAAGIIATRIIDSPRERLIAIITNNFALCNGRWPTQILIATLFIGALAPAALGGLLSASAVVAVALFGIALTFIISWFLSRTVLKGEASAFSLELPPYRPPRVWRTLYTSLIDRTIFVLWRAVV
;
A
#
# COMPACT_ATOMS: atom_id res chain seq x y z
N MET A 1 54.38 -27.09 2.98
CA MET A 1 53.87 -26.80 4.34
C MET A 1 52.49 -27.40 4.47
N SER A 2 52.29 -28.20 5.50
CA SER A 2 50.99 -28.78 5.83
C SER A 2 50.01 -27.66 6.18
N ARG A 3 48.73 -27.81 5.81
CA ARG A 3 47.66 -26.84 6.13
C ARG A 3 47.60 -26.53 7.64
N THR A 4 47.98 -27.50 8.46
CA THR A 4 48.08 -27.39 9.92
C THR A 4 49.22 -26.47 10.37
N GLU A 5 50.38 -26.52 9.70
CA GLU A 5 51.52 -25.65 10.01
C GLU A 5 51.22 -24.19 9.66
N GLY A 6 50.51 -23.95 8.56
CA GLY A 6 50.05 -22.61 8.19
C GLY A 6 49.09 -22.01 9.20
N LEU A 7 48.16 -22.83 9.74
CA LEU A 7 47.24 -22.40 10.80
C LEU A 7 47.96 -22.10 12.11
N LEU A 8 48.91 -22.94 12.52
CA LEU A 8 49.70 -22.74 13.73
C LEU A 8 50.59 -21.49 13.64
N ALA A 9 51.22 -21.26 12.49
CA ALA A 9 52.01 -20.06 12.25
C ALA A 9 51.14 -18.79 12.31
N ARG A 10 49.92 -18.84 11.74
CA ARG A 10 48.99 -17.72 11.77
C ARG A 10 48.42 -17.46 13.17
N ALA A 11 48.11 -18.50 13.92
CA ALA A 11 47.67 -18.38 15.32
C ALA A 11 48.76 -17.79 16.20
N SER A 12 50.02 -18.20 15.99
CA SER A 12 51.20 -17.65 16.67
C SER A 12 51.38 -16.16 16.37
N SER A 13 51.32 -15.74 15.10
CA SER A 13 51.47 -14.32 14.74
C SER A 13 50.37 -13.45 15.33
N LEU A 14 49.11 -13.91 15.26
CA LEU A 14 47.97 -13.18 15.80
C LEU A 14 48.02 -13.07 17.33
N ARG A 15 48.54 -14.09 18.04
CA ARG A 15 48.70 -14.04 19.50
C ARG A 15 49.59 -12.88 19.95
N TRP A 16 50.63 -12.53 19.18
CA TRP A 16 51.51 -11.41 19.49
C TRP A 16 50.92 -10.05 19.11
N GLU A 17 50.10 -9.98 18.05
CA GLU A 17 49.40 -8.75 17.65
C GLU A 17 48.27 -8.37 18.63
N VAL A 18 47.62 -9.36 19.23
CA VAL A 18 46.39 -9.20 20.00
C VAL A 18 46.63 -8.77 21.47
N GLY A 19 47.88 -8.84 21.95
CA GLY A 19 48.30 -8.35 23.27
C GLY A 19 47.79 -9.20 24.45
N GLU A 20 48.37 -9.00 25.64
CA GLU A 20 48.00 -9.78 26.84
C GLU A 20 46.61 -9.47 27.40
N GLY A 21 46.03 -8.31 27.06
CA GLY A 21 44.73 -7.84 27.55
C GLY A 21 43.51 -8.20 26.69
N PHE A 22 43.65 -9.03 25.66
CA PHE A 22 42.55 -9.32 24.74
C PHE A 22 41.35 -10.00 25.40
N HIS A 23 41.60 -10.93 26.32
CA HIS A 23 40.52 -11.57 27.04
C HIS A 23 39.73 -10.55 27.88
N ASP A 24 40.42 -9.61 28.52
CA ASP A 24 39.79 -8.56 29.31
C ASP A 24 39.02 -7.58 28.43
N ALA A 25 39.61 -7.12 27.32
CA ALA A 25 38.95 -6.24 26.36
C ALA A 25 37.73 -6.90 25.69
N LEU A 26 37.83 -8.20 25.39
CA LEU A 26 36.72 -8.98 24.84
C LEU A 26 35.59 -9.07 25.86
N MET A 27 35.89 -9.41 27.12
CA MET A 27 34.90 -9.47 28.19
C MET A 27 34.27 -8.10 28.46
N GLU A 28 35.07 -7.04 28.48
CA GLU A 28 34.59 -5.66 28.63
C GLU A 28 33.65 -5.27 27.49
N SER A 29 33.98 -5.63 26.24
CA SER A 29 33.10 -5.36 25.09
C SER A 29 31.75 -6.09 25.21
N ILE A 30 31.76 -7.37 25.62
CA ILE A 30 30.55 -8.17 25.81
C ILE A 30 29.67 -7.58 26.91
N TYR A 31 30.27 -7.18 28.04
CA TYR A 31 29.52 -6.56 29.13
C TYR A 31 29.02 -5.16 28.77
N THR A 32 29.78 -4.40 27.98
CA THR A 32 29.38 -3.07 27.49
C THR A 32 28.19 -3.18 26.54
N ASP A 33 28.22 -4.15 25.62
CA ASP A 33 27.12 -4.43 24.70
C ASP A 33 25.89 -4.94 25.45
N ALA A 34 26.07 -5.86 26.40
CA ALA A 34 24.98 -6.35 27.25
C ALA A 34 24.36 -5.22 28.09
N ALA A 35 25.17 -4.31 28.64
CA ALA A 35 24.70 -3.15 29.40
C ALA A 35 23.96 -2.16 28.51
N SER A 36 24.47 -1.87 27.30
CA SER A 36 23.81 -1.05 26.28
C SER A 36 22.42 -1.60 25.92
N ILE A 37 22.33 -2.90 25.66
CA ILE A 37 21.07 -3.59 25.37
C ILE A 37 20.14 -3.51 26.59
N ALA A 38 20.63 -3.83 27.79
CA ALA A 38 19.83 -3.77 29.02
C ALA A 38 19.30 -2.36 29.30
N ASP A 39 20.11 -1.31 29.13
CA ASP A 39 19.70 0.08 29.36
C ASP A 39 18.66 0.56 28.32
N SER A 40 18.67 -0.01 27.11
CA SER A 40 17.68 0.28 26.07
C SER A 40 16.32 -0.43 26.31
N VAL A 41 16.36 -1.65 26.86
CA VAL A 41 15.18 -2.52 27.01
C VAL A 41 14.54 -2.40 28.40
N VAL A 42 15.33 -2.28 29.46
CA VAL A 42 14.85 -2.29 30.85
C VAL A 42 14.40 -0.90 31.29
N THR A 43 13.09 -0.73 31.45
CA THR A 43 12.52 0.46 32.09
C THR A 43 12.57 0.35 33.60
N ARG A 44 13.41 1.17 34.25
CA ARG A 44 13.42 1.34 35.72
C ARG A 44 12.35 2.36 36.12
N SER A 45 11.58 2.07 37.16
CA SER A 45 10.42 2.88 37.59
C SER A 45 10.77 4.35 37.93
N ASP A 46 12.02 4.65 38.28
CA ASP A 46 12.47 5.97 38.71
C ASP A 46 13.10 6.84 37.61
N LYS A 47 13.29 6.33 36.39
CA LYS A 47 13.82 7.13 35.26
C LYS A 47 12.82 7.13 34.12
N LYS A 48 12.36 8.33 33.72
CA LYS A 48 11.56 8.50 32.50
C LYS A 48 12.32 7.84 31.34
N PRO A 49 11.71 6.89 30.61
CA PRO A 49 12.40 6.20 29.53
C PRO A 49 12.92 7.21 28.52
N LYS A 50 14.14 7.01 28.01
CA LYS A 50 14.65 7.78 26.86
C LYS A 50 13.61 7.64 25.74
N LEU A 51 12.95 8.74 25.39
CA LEU A 51 12.02 8.83 24.27
C LEU A 51 12.83 8.82 22.98
N THR A 52 13.20 7.64 22.52
CA THR A 52 13.64 7.48 21.13
C THR A 52 12.47 7.87 20.22
N TRP A 53 12.75 8.54 19.10
CA TRP A 53 11.72 8.94 18.13
C TRP A 53 10.77 7.78 17.78
N ASP A 54 11.33 6.59 17.62
CA ASP A 54 10.62 5.32 17.39
C ASP A 54 9.56 5.02 18.48
N ARG A 55 9.90 5.20 19.77
CA ARG A 55 9.00 4.95 20.91
C ARG A 55 7.86 5.97 20.98
N THR A 56 8.12 7.22 20.61
CA THR A 56 7.07 8.26 20.56
C THR A 56 6.09 7.99 19.43
N LEU A 57 6.60 7.65 18.25
CA LEU A 57 5.78 7.25 17.10
C LEU A 57 4.98 5.99 17.42
N ASP A 58 5.61 4.98 18.03
CA ASP A 58 4.96 3.76 18.50
C ASP A 58 3.78 4.08 19.41
N ARG A 59 4.01 4.90 20.44
CA ARG A 59 3.00 5.22 21.44
C ARG A 59 1.82 6.01 20.85
N MET A 60 2.08 6.88 19.88
CA MET A 60 1.04 7.62 19.18
C MET A 60 0.22 6.71 18.25
N LEU A 61 0.88 5.80 17.53
CA LEU A 61 0.28 4.89 16.55
C LEU A 61 -0.45 3.70 17.18
N THR A 62 0.01 3.21 18.33
CA THR A 62 -0.56 2.03 19.03
C THR A 62 -1.60 2.41 20.09
N SER A 63 -1.81 3.70 20.36
CA SER A 63 -2.83 4.13 21.30
C SER A 63 -4.24 3.85 20.76
N LYS A 64 -5.14 3.34 21.61
CA LYS A 64 -6.50 2.97 21.23
C LYS A 64 -7.34 4.14 20.71
N TRP A 65 -7.02 5.38 21.12
CA TRP A 65 -7.80 6.57 20.77
C TRP A 65 -7.13 7.43 19.70
N THR A 66 -5.79 7.53 19.72
CA THR A 66 -5.04 8.31 18.71
C THR A 66 -4.61 7.47 17.52
N GLY A 67 -4.47 6.16 17.67
CA GLY A 67 -4.02 5.26 16.60
C GLY A 67 -4.98 5.21 15.41
N PHE A 68 -6.29 5.05 15.65
CA PHE A 68 -7.28 5.01 14.55
C PHE A 68 -7.39 6.34 13.78
N PRO A 69 -7.51 7.52 14.42
CA PRO A 69 -7.57 8.79 13.71
C PRO A 69 -6.29 9.10 12.93
N VAL A 70 -5.12 8.91 13.54
CA VAL A 70 -3.83 9.14 12.87
C VAL A 70 -3.68 8.22 11.68
N MET A 71 -4.15 6.97 11.82
CA MET A 71 -4.12 6.02 10.73
C MET A 71 -5.01 6.41 9.56
N LEU A 72 -6.25 6.79 9.85
CA LEU A 72 -7.18 7.27 8.84
C LEU A 72 -6.64 8.52 8.14
N LEU A 73 -6.07 9.47 8.90
CA LEU A 73 -5.52 10.71 8.39
C LEU A 73 -4.34 10.43 7.45
N LEU A 74 -3.40 9.58 7.84
CA LEU A 74 -2.25 9.24 7.01
C LEU A 74 -2.68 8.52 5.73
N LEU A 75 -3.59 7.55 5.82
CA LEU A 75 -4.13 6.86 4.65
C LEU A 75 -4.90 7.82 3.72
N THR A 76 -5.67 8.75 4.30
CA THR A 76 -6.36 9.81 3.56
C THR A 76 -5.36 10.72 2.86
N GLY A 77 -4.26 11.10 3.52
CA GLY A 77 -3.18 11.89 2.93
C GLY A 77 -2.53 11.17 1.75
N VAL A 78 -2.28 9.87 1.86
CA VAL A 78 -1.74 9.03 0.78
C VAL A 78 -2.69 9.02 -0.42
N PHE A 79 -3.99 8.79 -0.19
CA PHE A 79 -4.97 8.81 -1.28
C PHE A 79 -5.12 10.20 -1.88
N TRP A 80 -5.13 11.25 -1.07
CA TRP A 80 -5.22 12.62 -1.55
C TRP A 80 -4.04 12.98 -2.45
N VAL A 81 -2.81 12.70 -2.01
CA VAL A 81 -1.60 12.88 -2.83
C VAL A 81 -1.66 12.04 -4.11
N THR A 82 -2.17 10.82 -4.02
CA THR A 82 -2.29 9.94 -5.20
C THR A 82 -3.30 10.48 -6.20
N ILE A 83 -4.49 10.91 -5.76
CA ILE A 83 -5.57 11.36 -6.64
C ILE A 83 -5.20 12.72 -7.24
N GLU A 84 -4.89 13.70 -6.40
CA GLU A 84 -4.57 15.06 -6.86
C GLU A 84 -3.26 15.09 -7.64
N GLY A 85 -2.23 14.38 -7.14
CA GLY A 85 -0.95 14.28 -7.80
C GLY A 85 -0.99 13.51 -9.12
N ALA A 86 -1.94 12.58 -9.30
CA ALA A 86 -2.11 11.87 -10.56
C ALA A 86 -2.92 12.63 -11.61
N ASN A 87 -3.78 13.57 -11.21
CA ASN A 87 -4.58 14.36 -12.16
C ASN A 87 -3.70 15.15 -13.13
N VAL A 88 -2.58 15.71 -12.67
CA VAL A 88 -1.62 16.46 -13.50
C VAL A 88 -0.99 15.60 -14.60
N PRO A 89 -0.27 14.50 -14.29
CA PRO A 89 0.29 13.62 -15.32
C PRO A 89 -0.79 12.94 -16.17
N SER A 90 -1.97 12.66 -15.61
CA SER A 90 -3.10 12.12 -16.37
C SER A 90 -3.56 13.09 -17.44
N ALA A 91 -3.73 14.37 -17.11
CA ALA A 91 -4.10 15.41 -18.07
C ALA A 91 -3.03 15.61 -19.15
N MET A 92 -1.73 15.55 -18.78
CA MET A 92 -0.63 15.65 -19.75
C MET A 92 -0.65 14.49 -20.76
N ILE A 93 -0.80 13.25 -20.28
CA ILE A 93 -0.86 12.07 -21.14
C ILE A 93 -2.13 12.09 -21.99
N ALA A 94 -3.27 12.47 -21.41
CA ALA A 94 -4.53 12.63 -22.13
C ALA A 94 -4.40 13.65 -23.27
N SER A 95 -3.82 14.83 -23.01
CA SER A 95 -3.62 15.85 -24.05
C SER A 95 -2.70 15.36 -25.18
N LEU A 96 -1.67 14.59 -24.85
CA LEU A 96 -0.79 14.01 -25.87
C LEU A 96 -1.55 12.94 -26.68
N LEU A 97 -2.07 11.89 -26.07
CA LEU A 97 -2.66 10.77 -26.82
C LEU A 97 -4.00 11.13 -27.48
N LEU A 98 -4.87 11.87 -26.79
CA LEU A 98 -6.23 12.16 -27.26
C LEU A 98 -6.28 13.42 -28.11
N ASP A 99 -5.58 14.50 -27.74
CA ASP A 99 -5.72 15.78 -28.45
C ASP A 99 -4.69 15.96 -29.58
N THR A 100 -3.54 15.28 -29.53
CA THR A 100 -2.52 15.38 -30.60
C THR A 100 -2.41 14.12 -31.45
N VAL A 101 -2.27 12.94 -30.85
CA VAL A 101 -2.01 11.70 -31.61
C VAL A 101 -3.26 11.17 -32.29
N HIS A 102 -4.42 11.16 -31.62
CA HIS A 102 -5.67 10.70 -32.24
C HIS A 102 -6.08 11.51 -33.48
N PRO A 103 -6.11 12.86 -33.46
CA PRO A 103 -6.43 13.65 -34.66
C PRO A 103 -5.37 13.51 -35.74
N ALA A 104 -4.09 13.36 -35.38
CA ALA A 104 -3.02 13.10 -36.35
C ALA A 104 -3.23 11.75 -37.06
N LEU A 105 -3.54 10.67 -36.33
CA LEU A 105 -3.87 9.36 -36.90
C LEU A 105 -5.11 9.44 -37.80
N LYS A 106 -6.15 10.18 -37.38
CA LYS A 106 -7.39 10.33 -38.16
C LYS A 106 -7.16 11.11 -39.45
N SER A 107 -6.33 12.16 -39.40
CA SER A 107 -5.92 12.91 -40.58
C SER A 107 -5.13 12.02 -41.56
N PHE A 108 -4.22 11.19 -41.06
CA PHE A 108 -3.46 10.22 -41.86
C PHE A 108 -4.34 9.10 -42.45
N ALA A 109 -5.30 8.57 -41.69
CA ALA A 109 -6.25 7.59 -42.20
C ALA A 109 -7.12 8.18 -43.32
N SER A 110 -7.50 9.46 -43.20
CA SER A 110 -8.26 10.16 -44.24
C SER A 110 -7.44 10.41 -45.51
N THR A 111 -6.13 10.65 -45.42
CA THR A 111 -5.27 10.85 -46.61
C THR A 111 -4.97 9.55 -47.35
N VAL A 112 -4.89 8.43 -46.62
CA VAL A 112 -4.70 7.09 -47.19
C VAL A 112 -6.02 6.52 -47.78
N GLY A 113 -7.17 7.14 -47.49
CA GLY A 113 -8.47 6.71 -47.99
C GLY A 113 -8.99 5.45 -47.28
N VAL A 114 -8.69 5.32 -45.98
CA VAL A 114 -9.16 4.18 -45.18
C VAL A 114 -10.69 4.17 -45.10
N PRO A 115 -11.35 3.01 -45.29
CA PRO A 115 -12.80 2.90 -45.15
C PRO A 115 -13.29 3.31 -43.75
N TRP A 116 -14.42 4.00 -43.69
CA TRP A 116 -15.00 4.52 -42.44
C TRP A 116 -15.21 3.48 -41.34
N TRP A 117 -15.49 2.22 -41.69
CA TRP A 117 -15.67 1.13 -40.72
C TRP A 117 -14.35 0.70 -40.07
N LEU A 118 -13.23 0.79 -40.79
CA LEU A 118 -11.91 0.39 -40.30
C LEU A 118 -11.30 1.52 -39.46
N ASP A 119 -11.49 2.76 -39.88
CA ASP A 119 -11.13 3.96 -39.11
C ASP A 119 -11.89 4.02 -37.78
N GLY A 120 -13.22 3.87 -37.82
CA GLY A 120 -14.05 3.88 -36.62
C GLY A 120 -13.73 2.72 -35.66
N LEU A 121 -13.43 1.53 -36.17
CA LEU A 121 -13.07 0.39 -35.32
C LEU A 121 -11.69 0.57 -34.66
N LEU A 122 -10.67 0.93 -35.44
CA LEU A 122 -9.30 0.98 -34.94
C LEU A 122 -8.99 2.28 -34.20
N LEU A 123 -9.37 3.45 -34.73
CA LEU A 123 -9.03 4.74 -34.14
C LEU A 123 -10.01 5.16 -33.05
N ASP A 124 -11.31 5.16 -33.37
CA ASP A 124 -12.35 5.61 -32.42
C ASP A 124 -12.67 4.52 -31.38
N GLY A 125 -12.54 3.24 -31.75
CA GLY A 125 -12.73 2.10 -30.86
C GLY A 125 -11.47 1.74 -30.08
N VAL A 126 -10.56 1.01 -30.71
CA VAL A 126 -9.39 0.40 -30.04
C VAL A 126 -8.44 1.45 -29.47
N TYR A 127 -7.99 2.39 -30.30
CA TYR A 127 -6.99 3.38 -29.90
C TYR A 127 -7.53 4.32 -28.82
N LEU A 128 -8.72 4.91 -29.01
CA LEU A 128 -9.28 5.87 -28.06
C LEU A 128 -9.57 5.22 -26.70
N ALA A 129 -10.09 3.99 -26.68
CA ALA A 129 -10.29 3.24 -25.45
C ALA A 129 -8.95 2.96 -24.74
N ALA A 130 -7.93 2.49 -25.46
CA ALA A 130 -6.60 2.23 -24.90
C ALA A 130 -5.95 3.52 -24.36
N ALA A 131 -6.03 4.62 -25.13
CA ALA A 131 -5.49 5.92 -24.75
C ALA A 131 -6.17 6.45 -23.46
N TRP A 132 -7.49 6.29 -23.34
CA TRP A 132 -8.22 6.65 -22.12
C TRP A 132 -7.79 5.83 -20.90
N VAL A 133 -7.72 4.50 -21.06
CA VAL A 133 -7.31 3.61 -19.97
C VAL A 133 -5.89 3.93 -19.52
N ILE A 134 -4.95 4.11 -20.45
CA ILE A 134 -3.56 4.46 -20.14
C ILE A 134 -3.50 5.83 -19.45
N SER A 135 -4.19 6.84 -19.97
CA SER A 135 -4.13 8.19 -19.42
C SER A 135 -4.69 8.28 -18.00
N VAL A 136 -5.79 7.57 -17.72
CA VAL A 136 -6.50 7.68 -16.44
C VAL A 136 -5.97 6.70 -15.38
N MET A 137 -5.60 5.47 -15.77
CA MET A 137 -5.22 4.44 -14.79
C MET A 137 -3.73 4.38 -14.48
N LEU A 138 -2.85 4.71 -15.44
CA LEU A 138 -1.40 4.60 -15.25
C LEU A 138 -0.88 5.56 -14.15
N PRO A 139 -1.21 6.87 -14.17
CA PRO A 139 -0.57 7.81 -13.26
C PRO A 139 -0.91 7.58 -11.77
N PRO A 140 -2.17 7.31 -11.38
CA PRO A 140 -2.48 6.97 -9.99
C PRO A 140 -1.72 5.75 -9.51
N MET A 141 -1.59 4.70 -10.32
CA MET A 141 -0.86 3.48 -9.93
C MET A 141 0.64 3.74 -9.78
N ALA A 142 1.21 4.53 -10.68
CA ALA A 142 2.63 4.90 -10.65
C ALA A 142 3.01 5.72 -9.40
N ILE A 143 2.08 6.50 -8.82
CA ILE A 143 2.29 7.26 -7.59
C ILE A 143 1.93 6.44 -6.34
N PHE A 144 0.82 5.71 -6.39
CA PHE A 144 0.29 4.95 -5.26
C PHE A 144 1.25 3.85 -4.80
N PHE A 145 1.78 3.06 -5.73
CA PHE A 145 2.61 1.91 -5.37
C PHE A 145 3.93 2.29 -4.70
N PRO A 146 4.72 3.26 -5.20
CA PRO A 146 5.92 3.69 -4.50
C PRO A 146 5.62 4.28 -3.13
N LEU A 147 4.56 5.09 -3.00
CA LEU A 147 4.18 5.69 -1.73
C LEU A 147 3.76 4.64 -0.70
N PHE A 148 3.00 3.63 -1.13
CA PHE A 148 2.61 2.52 -0.27
C PHE A 148 3.81 1.64 0.12
N THR A 149 4.69 1.33 -0.84
CA THR A 149 5.93 0.57 -0.55
C THR A 149 6.84 1.32 0.42
N LEU A 150 6.91 2.66 0.31
CA LEU A 150 7.66 3.48 1.26
C LEU A 150 7.09 3.38 2.68
N LEU A 151 5.76 3.36 2.82
CA LEU A 151 5.10 3.17 4.12
C LEU A 151 5.24 1.74 4.66
N GLU A 152 5.40 0.77 3.77
CA GLU A 152 5.68 -0.63 4.11
C GLU A 152 7.11 -0.76 4.65
N ASP A 153 8.09 -0.20 3.93
CA ASP A 153 9.51 -0.17 4.30
C ASP A 153 9.75 0.58 5.61
N PHE A 154 8.98 1.64 5.87
CA PHE A 154 9.01 2.38 7.13
C PHE A 154 8.44 1.56 8.31
N GLY A 155 7.73 0.45 8.06
CA GLY A 155 7.13 -0.38 9.10
C GLY A 155 5.81 0.17 9.65
N TYR A 156 5.20 1.16 9.01
CA TYR A 156 3.91 1.73 9.40
C TYR A 156 2.74 0.76 9.11
N LEU A 157 2.73 0.16 7.92
CA LEU A 157 1.66 -0.76 7.50
C LEU A 157 1.50 -1.98 8.45
N PRO A 158 2.57 -2.68 8.87
CA PRO A 158 2.46 -3.74 9.88
C PRO A 158 1.75 -3.32 11.17
N ARG A 159 1.97 -2.08 11.64
CA ARG A 159 1.35 -1.54 12.87
C ARG A 159 -0.12 -1.23 12.67
N VAL A 160 -0.47 -0.72 11.50
CA VAL A 160 -1.87 -0.53 11.07
C VAL A 160 -2.61 -1.87 11.07
N ALA A 161 -2.02 -2.91 10.50
CA ALA A 161 -2.59 -4.25 10.50
C ALA A 161 -2.80 -4.78 11.93
N PHE A 162 -1.83 -4.56 12.83
CA PHE A 162 -1.93 -4.94 14.24
C PHE A 162 -3.07 -4.20 14.97
N ASN A 163 -3.19 -2.87 14.78
CA ASN A 163 -4.24 -2.09 15.45
C ASN A 163 -5.65 -2.47 14.95
N LEU A 164 -5.77 -2.82 13.67
CA LEU A 164 -7.03 -3.26 13.07
C LEU A 164 -7.35 -4.75 13.30
N ASP A 165 -6.37 -5.55 13.73
CA ASP A 165 -6.54 -7.00 13.89
C ASP A 165 -7.71 -7.34 14.82
N ASN A 166 -7.87 -6.62 15.93
CA ASN A 166 -8.97 -6.89 16.85
C ASN A 166 -10.36 -6.62 16.23
N LEU A 167 -10.47 -5.69 15.27
CA LEU A 167 -11.73 -5.45 14.54
C LEU A 167 -11.98 -6.58 13.54
N PHE A 168 -10.98 -6.94 12.73
CA PHE A 168 -11.11 -8.00 11.73
C PHE A 168 -11.35 -9.37 12.37
N ARG A 169 -10.68 -9.66 13.49
CA ARG A 169 -10.87 -10.90 14.25
C ARG A 169 -12.31 -11.07 14.74
N LYS A 170 -12.98 -9.99 15.17
CA LYS A 170 -14.40 -10.04 15.56
C LYS A 170 -15.31 -10.40 14.39
N SER A 171 -14.96 -9.99 13.18
CA SER A 171 -15.65 -10.38 11.94
C SER A 171 -15.22 -11.73 11.37
N GLY A 172 -14.34 -12.49 12.05
CA GLY A 172 -13.84 -13.77 11.54
C GLY A 172 -12.88 -13.63 10.34
N ALA A 173 -12.21 -12.48 10.26
CA ALA A 173 -11.20 -12.13 9.28
C ALA A 173 -9.84 -11.88 9.96
N HIS A 174 -8.79 -11.72 9.17
CA HIS A 174 -7.42 -11.57 9.64
C HIS A 174 -6.95 -10.11 9.52
N GLY A 175 -6.17 -9.58 10.49
CA GLY A 175 -5.66 -8.19 10.44
C GLY A 175 -4.87 -7.82 9.17
N LYS A 176 -4.23 -8.78 8.49
CA LYS A 176 -3.59 -8.59 7.18
C LYS A 176 -4.59 -8.14 6.09
N GLN A 177 -5.88 -8.45 6.23
CA GLN A 177 -6.95 -7.97 5.34
C GLN A 177 -7.09 -6.44 5.34
N ALA A 178 -6.74 -5.77 6.44
CA ALA A 178 -6.72 -4.31 6.48
C ALA A 178 -5.79 -3.71 5.41
N LEU A 179 -4.66 -4.38 5.14
CA LEU A 179 -3.67 -3.95 4.15
C LEU A 179 -4.19 -4.13 2.73
N SER A 180 -4.80 -5.28 2.43
CA SER A 180 -5.40 -5.50 1.11
C SER A 180 -6.57 -4.54 0.85
N MET A 181 -7.37 -4.27 1.89
CA MET A 181 -8.52 -3.37 1.80
C MET A 181 -8.08 -1.92 1.59
N SER A 182 -7.06 -1.46 2.32
CA SER A 182 -6.50 -0.13 2.10
C SER A 182 -5.88 -0.01 0.71
N MET A 183 -5.16 -1.02 0.22
CA MET A 183 -4.71 -1.02 -1.19
C MET A 183 -5.87 -1.02 -2.20
N GLY A 184 -6.98 -1.69 -1.87
CA GLY A 184 -8.18 -1.78 -2.70
C GLY A 184 -8.86 -0.44 -2.98
N TYR A 185 -8.83 0.49 -2.02
CA TYR A 185 -9.34 1.86 -2.19
C TYR A 185 -8.53 2.68 -3.20
N GLY A 186 -7.25 2.36 -3.40
CA GLY A 186 -6.45 2.94 -4.49
C GLY A 186 -6.74 2.23 -5.81
N CYS A 187 -6.38 0.94 -5.85
CA CYS A 187 -6.61 0.07 -7.00
C CYS A 187 -7.06 -1.33 -6.54
N ASN A 188 -8.27 -1.74 -6.92
CA ASN A 188 -8.82 -3.01 -6.49
C ASN A 188 -7.99 -4.21 -6.99
N ALA A 189 -7.45 -4.14 -8.22
CA ALA A 189 -6.57 -5.19 -8.74
C ALA A 189 -5.31 -5.38 -7.87
N ALA A 190 -4.70 -4.28 -7.43
CA ALA A 190 -3.57 -4.31 -6.50
C ALA A 190 -3.95 -4.90 -5.14
N GLY A 191 -5.10 -4.48 -4.59
CA GLY A 191 -5.61 -5.00 -3.32
C GLY A 191 -5.89 -6.51 -3.36
N ILE A 192 -6.48 -7.01 -4.45
CA ILE A 192 -6.71 -8.45 -4.63
C ILE A 192 -5.38 -9.22 -4.70
N ILE A 193 -4.39 -8.71 -5.44
CA ILE A 193 -3.05 -9.34 -5.50
C ILE A 193 -2.38 -9.34 -4.12
N ALA A 194 -2.56 -8.28 -3.34
CA ALA A 194 -2.01 -8.15 -1.99
C ALA A 194 -2.62 -9.15 -0.98
N THR A 195 -3.80 -9.72 -1.25
CA THR A 195 -4.39 -10.79 -0.41
C THR A 195 -3.50 -12.03 -0.31
N ARG A 196 -2.50 -12.18 -1.19
CA ARG A 196 -1.48 -13.25 -1.11
C ARG A 196 -0.68 -13.25 0.19
N ILE A 197 -0.65 -12.13 0.92
CA ILE A 197 0.04 -12.00 2.22
C ILE A 197 -0.70 -12.79 3.32
N ILE A 198 -1.98 -13.11 3.11
CA ILE A 198 -2.81 -13.90 4.04
C ILE A 198 -2.54 -15.39 3.80
N ASP A 199 -2.07 -16.06 4.85
CA ASP A 199 -1.60 -17.45 4.77
C ASP A 199 -2.77 -18.44 4.66
N SER A 200 -3.87 -18.19 5.39
CA SER A 200 -5.01 -19.08 5.35
C SER A 200 -5.81 -18.89 4.04
N PRO A 201 -6.08 -19.97 3.29
CA PRO A 201 -6.80 -19.87 2.02
C PRO A 201 -8.24 -19.36 2.22
N ARG A 202 -8.83 -19.66 3.38
CA ARG A 202 -10.16 -19.21 3.79
C ARG A 202 -10.21 -17.69 3.98
N GLU A 203 -9.37 -17.13 4.83
CA GLU A 203 -9.39 -15.69 5.11
C GLU A 203 -8.95 -14.90 3.87
N ARG A 204 -8.04 -15.47 3.07
CA ARG A 204 -7.68 -14.93 1.76
C ARG A 204 -8.89 -14.82 0.83
N LEU A 205 -9.74 -15.84 0.77
CA LEU A 205 -10.95 -15.79 -0.06
C LEU A 205 -11.94 -14.73 0.43
N ILE A 206 -12.13 -14.62 1.75
CA ILE A 206 -12.95 -13.56 2.36
C ILE A 206 -12.41 -12.19 1.97
N ALA A 207 -11.08 -11.99 2.07
CA ALA A 207 -10.43 -10.74 1.68
C ALA A 207 -10.63 -10.42 0.19
N ILE A 208 -10.48 -11.41 -0.70
CA ILE A 208 -10.70 -11.21 -2.15
C ILE A 208 -12.15 -10.78 -2.44
N ILE A 209 -13.14 -11.47 -1.87
CA ILE A 209 -14.56 -11.18 -2.11
C ILE A 209 -14.93 -9.80 -1.56
N THR A 210 -14.49 -9.50 -0.34
CA THR A 210 -14.85 -8.25 0.34
C THR A 210 -14.12 -7.03 -0.23
N ASN A 211 -12.99 -7.21 -0.91
CA ASN A 211 -12.30 -6.11 -1.59
C ASN A 211 -13.15 -5.48 -2.70
N ASN A 212 -14.19 -6.17 -3.20
CA ASN A 212 -15.13 -5.57 -4.14
C ASN A 212 -15.86 -4.35 -3.55
N PHE A 213 -16.03 -4.27 -2.23
CA PHE A 213 -16.71 -3.13 -1.58
C PHE A 213 -15.82 -1.89 -1.40
N ALA A 214 -14.51 -2.02 -1.64
CA ALA A 214 -13.62 -0.87 -1.69
C ALA A 214 -13.82 -0.09 -3.00
N LEU A 215 -13.99 1.23 -2.88
CA LEU A 215 -14.08 2.12 -4.04
C LEU A 215 -12.68 2.41 -4.55
N CYS A 216 -12.34 1.87 -5.73
CA CYS A 216 -11.08 2.18 -6.41
C CYS A 216 -11.20 3.45 -7.26
N ASN A 217 -10.06 3.99 -7.73
CA ASN A 217 -9.99 5.16 -8.61
C ASN A 217 -10.99 5.14 -9.78
N GLY A 218 -11.23 3.98 -10.41
CA GLY A 218 -12.20 3.87 -11.51
C GLY A 218 -13.67 3.99 -11.09
N ARG A 219 -13.99 3.81 -9.81
CA ARG A 219 -15.36 3.90 -9.27
C ARG A 219 -15.68 5.26 -8.65
N TRP A 220 -14.67 6.05 -8.27
CA TRP A 220 -14.91 7.38 -7.70
C TRP A 220 -15.63 8.32 -8.68
N PRO A 221 -15.21 8.47 -9.97
CA PRO A 221 -15.88 9.37 -10.90
C PRO A 221 -17.34 9.02 -11.15
N THR A 222 -17.65 7.72 -11.29
CA THR A 222 -19.04 7.27 -11.52
C THR A 222 -19.93 7.54 -10.30
N GLN A 223 -19.42 7.34 -9.09
CA GLN A 223 -20.14 7.65 -7.85
C GLN A 223 -20.33 9.15 -7.66
N ILE A 224 -19.31 9.96 -7.96
CA ILE A 224 -19.40 11.43 -7.91
C ILE A 224 -20.44 11.92 -8.93
N LEU A 225 -20.44 11.37 -10.15
CA LEU A 225 -21.40 11.74 -11.19
C LEU A 225 -22.83 11.40 -10.76
N ILE A 226 -23.09 10.17 -10.31
CA ILE A 226 -24.41 9.73 -9.86
C ILE A 226 -24.86 10.54 -8.64
N ALA A 227 -23.99 10.74 -7.65
CA ALA A 227 -24.32 11.55 -6.47
C ALA A 227 -24.63 13.00 -6.86
N THR A 228 -23.91 13.58 -7.82
CA THR A 228 -24.16 14.96 -8.27
C THR A 228 -25.50 15.05 -9.02
N LEU A 229 -25.78 14.11 -9.92
CA LEU A 229 -27.00 14.11 -10.72
C LEU A 229 -28.27 13.82 -9.91
N PHE A 230 -28.21 12.89 -8.95
CA PHE A 230 -29.40 12.44 -8.22
C PHE A 230 -29.55 13.07 -6.83
N ILE A 231 -28.46 13.47 -6.16
CA ILE A 231 -28.54 14.04 -4.81
C ILE A 231 -28.23 15.53 -4.85
N GLY A 232 -27.18 15.93 -5.59
CA GLY A 232 -26.81 17.33 -5.78
C GLY A 232 -27.92 18.15 -6.45
N ALA A 233 -28.62 17.57 -7.43
CA ALA A 233 -29.72 18.25 -8.14
C ALA A 233 -30.99 18.45 -7.30
N LEU A 234 -31.19 17.65 -6.24
CA LEU A 234 -32.34 17.79 -5.32
C LEU A 234 -32.11 18.88 -4.26
N ALA A 235 -30.90 19.40 -4.15
CA ALA A 235 -30.50 20.33 -3.11
C ALA A 235 -30.40 21.78 -3.62
N PRO A 236 -30.53 22.79 -2.74
CA PRO A 236 -30.22 24.17 -3.09
C PRO A 236 -28.79 24.28 -3.65
N ALA A 237 -28.57 25.12 -4.66
CA ALA A 237 -27.29 25.23 -5.37
C ALA A 237 -26.08 25.49 -4.44
N ALA A 238 -26.29 26.18 -3.31
CA ALA A 238 -25.24 26.44 -2.32
C ALA A 238 -24.83 25.19 -1.49
N LEU A 239 -25.72 24.19 -1.37
CA LEU A 239 -25.50 22.97 -0.59
C LEU A 239 -25.34 21.71 -1.46
N GLY A 240 -25.64 21.80 -2.76
CA GLY A 240 -25.60 20.66 -3.68
C GLY A 240 -24.25 19.94 -3.72
N GLY A 241 -23.15 20.69 -3.71
CA GLY A 241 -21.79 20.11 -3.68
C GLY A 241 -21.46 19.42 -2.34
N LEU A 242 -21.92 19.97 -1.22
CA LEU A 242 -21.69 19.38 0.09
C LEU A 242 -22.51 18.09 0.27
N LEU A 243 -23.75 18.10 -0.21
CA LEU A 243 -24.65 16.95 -0.16
C LEU A 243 -24.16 15.82 -1.07
N SER A 244 -23.73 16.12 -2.30
CA SER A 244 -23.14 15.10 -3.18
C SER A 244 -21.87 14.50 -2.59
N ALA A 245 -20.96 15.31 -2.05
CA ALA A 245 -19.75 14.83 -1.38
C ALA A 245 -20.09 13.95 -0.16
N SER A 246 -21.06 14.37 0.67
CA SER A 246 -21.50 13.59 1.83
C SER A 246 -22.09 12.24 1.44
N ALA A 247 -22.82 12.18 0.31
CA ALA A 247 -23.39 10.94 -0.19
C ALA A 247 -22.30 9.95 -0.65
N VAL A 248 -21.26 10.43 -1.35
CA VAL A 248 -20.15 9.58 -1.76
C VAL A 248 -19.40 9.05 -0.53
N VAL A 249 -19.16 9.89 0.47
CA VAL A 249 -18.56 9.45 1.75
C VAL A 249 -19.44 8.42 2.46
N ALA A 250 -20.76 8.62 2.46
CA ALA A 250 -21.70 7.65 3.06
C ALA A 250 -21.64 6.30 2.34
N VAL A 251 -21.56 6.27 1.00
CA VAL A 251 -21.38 5.04 0.22
C VAL A 251 -20.04 4.37 0.56
N ALA A 252 -18.97 5.15 0.71
CA ALA A 252 -17.66 4.62 1.09
C ALA A 252 -17.68 3.97 2.47
N LEU A 253 -18.27 4.64 3.46
CA LEU A 253 -18.43 4.10 4.82
C LEU A 253 -19.36 2.88 4.85
N PHE A 254 -20.43 2.90 4.04
CA PHE A 254 -21.31 1.75 3.87
C PHE A 254 -20.56 0.54 3.30
N GLY A 255 -19.67 0.75 2.32
CA GLY A 255 -18.78 -0.30 1.81
C GLY A 255 -17.86 -0.90 2.88
N ILE A 256 -17.33 -0.07 3.78
CA ILE A 256 -16.53 -0.55 4.93
C ILE A 256 -17.39 -1.42 5.85
N ALA A 257 -18.57 -0.93 6.22
CA ALA A 257 -19.48 -1.66 7.10
C ALA A 257 -19.90 -3.00 6.48
N LEU A 258 -20.25 -2.99 5.19
CA LEU A 258 -20.65 -4.17 4.44
C LEU A 258 -19.51 -5.19 4.34
N THR A 259 -18.26 -4.73 4.20
CA THR A 259 -17.07 -5.60 4.26
C THR A 259 -17.03 -6.39 5.57
N PHE A 260 -17.20 -5.73 6.72
CA PHE A 260 -17.20 -6.41 8.02
C PHE A 260 -18.41 -7.36 8.18
N ILE A 261 -19.60 -6.95 7.73
CA ILE A 261 -20.81 -7.77 7.80
C ILE A 261 -20.65 -9.05 6.95
N ILE A 262 -20.16 -8.91 5.72
CA ILE A 262 -19.97 -10.03 4.80
C ILE A 262 -18.84 -10.93 5.27
N SER A 263 -17.72 -10.39 5.76
CA SER A 263 -16.67 -11.19 6.41
C SER A 263 -17.22 -12.02 7.57
N TRP A 264 -18.06 -11.42 8.41
CA TRP A 264 -18.71 -12.12 9.52
C TRP A 264 -19.70 -13.19 9.06
N PHE A 265 -20.50 -12.90 8.04
CA PHE A 265 -21.46 -13.84 7.49
C PHE A 265 -20.75 -15.04 6.82
N LEU A 266 -19.77 -14.78 5.93
CA LEU A 266 -19.02 -15.82 5.22
C LEU A 266 -18.22 -16.71 6.17
N SER A 267 -17.58 -16.11 7.19
CA SER A 267 -16.79 -16.87 8.16
C SER A 267 -17.65 -17.82 9.00
N ARG A 268 -18.93 -17.55 9.21
CA ARG A 268 -19.83 -18.44 9.98
C ARG A 268 -20.62 -19.44 9.14
N THR A 269 -20.86 -19.14 7.86
CA THR A 269 -21.76 -19.95 7.02
C THR A 269 -20.99 -20.90 6.11
N VAL A 270 -20.42 -20.36 5.03
CA VAL A 270 -19.87 -21.13 3.90
C VAL A 270 -18.42 -21.51 4.12
N LEU A 271 -17.63 -20.61 4.71
CA LEU A 271 -16.21 -20.81 4.94
C LEU A 271 -16.00 -21.10 6.42
N LYS A 272 -16.21 -22.35 6.85
CA LYS A 272 -15.90 -22.82 8.21
C LYS A 272 -14.49 -23.43 8.22
N GLY A 273 -13.68 -23.10 9.23
CA GLY A 273 -12.30 -23.61 9.34
C GLY A 273 -11.55 -23.04 10.53
N GLU A 274 -10.35 -23.55 10.80
CA GLU A 274 -9.49 -23.11 11.89
C GLU A 274 -8.99 -21.67 11.66
N ALA A 275 -8.93 -20.88 12.73
CA ALA A 275 -8.40 -19.53 12.69
C ALA A 275 -6.87 -19.58 12.58
N SER A 276 -6.29 -18.78 11.68
CA SER A 276 -4.83 -18.69 11.55
C SER A 276 -4.22 -18.05 12.79
N ALA A 277 -3.13 -18.60 13.31
CA ALA A 277 -2.37 -17.95 14.37
C ALA A 277 -1.69 -16.68 13.81
N PHE A 278 -2.02 -15.52 14.38
CA PHE A 278 -1.40 -14.26 13.99
C PHE A 278 -0.05 -14.11 14.70
N SER A 279 1.02 -14.62 14.08
CA SER A 279 2.39 -14.25 14.45
C SER A 279 2.88 -13.21 13.45
N LEU A 280 2.77 -11.93 13.82
CA LEU A 280 3.37 -10.84 13.05
C LEU A 280 4.57 -10.32 13.83
N GLU A 281 5.78 -10.67 13.38
CA GLU A 281 6.99 -10.02 13.86
C GLU A 281 6.91 -8.54 13.44
N LEU A 282 6.84 -7.63 14.42
CA LEU A 282 6.85 -6.19 14.17
C LEU A 282 8.26 -5.80 13.69
N PRO A 283 8.45 -5.38 12.43
CA PRO A 283 9.77 -4.99 11.95
C PRO A 283 10.22 -3.70 12.65
N PRO A 284 11.52 -3.56 12.95
CA PRO A 284 12.07 -2.30 13.48
C PRO A 284 11.95 -1.19 12.42
N TYR A 285 11.79 0.06 12.87
CA TYR A 285 11.78 1.21 11.96
C TYR A 285 13.07 1.26 11.15
N ARG A 286 12.94 1.35 9.82
CA ARG A 286 14.08 1.52 8.91
C ARG A 286 13.83 2.75 8.04
N PRO A 287 14.83 3.64 7.87
CA PRO A 287 14.69 4.76 6.95
C PRO A 287 14.52 4.24 5.51
N PRO A 288 13.51 4.71 4.76
CA PRO A 288 13.20 4.17 3.44
C PRO A 288 14.25 4.59 2.41
N ARG A 289 14.66 3.66 1.54
CA ARG A 289 15.59 3.93 0.43
C ARG A 289 14.81 4.47 -0.78
N VAL A 290 14.39 5.72 -0.69
CA VAL A 290 13.47 6.41 -1.62
C VAL A 290 13.76 6.10 -3.11
N TRP A 291 15.00 6.27 -3.55
CA TRP A 291 15.39 6.09 -4.96
C TRP A 291 15.28 4.64 -5.45
N ARG A 292 15.70 3.68 -4.62
CA ARG A 292 15.63 2.26 -4.98
C ARG A 292 14.18 1.79 -5.03
N THR A 293 13.37 2.21 -4.05
CA THR A 293 11.95 1.87 -3.94
C THR A 293 11.13 2.48 -5.09
N LEU A 294 11.44 3.71 -5.52
CA LEU A 294 10.77 4.33 -6.67
C LEU A 294 11.06 3.55 -7.96
N TYR A 295 12.34 3.21 -8.21
CA TYR A 295 12.77 2.48 -9.41
C TYR A 295 12.14 1.09 -9.52
N THR A 296 12.24 0.27 -8.46
CA THR A 296 11.68 -1.09 -8.47
C THR A 296 10.15 -1.08 -8.53
N SER A 297 9.50 -0.15 -7.85
CA SER A 297 8.04 -0.06 -7.86
C SER A 297 7.49 0.36 -9.24
N LEU A 298 8.15 1.29 -9.94
CA LEU A 298 7.73 1.69 -11.28
C LEU A 298 7.91 0.55 -12.29
N ILE A 299 9.09 -0.08 -12.30
CA ILE A 299 9.44 -1.07 -13.32
C ILE A 299 8.79 -2.42 -13.04
N ASP A 300 8.89 -2.95 -11.82
CA ASP A 300 8.44 -4.33 -11.56
C ASP A 300 6.92 -4.43 -11.37
N ARG A 301 6.25 -3.36 -10.89
CA ARG A 301 4.80 -3.38 -10.62
C ARG A 301 3.97 -2.62 -11.65
N THR A 302 4.39 -1.43 -12.06
CA THR A 302 3.54 -0.59 -12.94
C THR A 302 3.55 -1.09 -14.38
N ILE A 303 4.73 -1.41 -14.94
CA ILE A 303 4.87 -1.90 -16.32
C ILE A 303 4.17 -3.25 -16.50
N PHE A 304 4.32 -4.18 -15.56
CA PHE A 304 3.68 -5.49 -15.64
C PHE A 304 2.15 -5.40 -15.63
N VAL A 305 1.57 -4.51 -14.82
CA VAL A 305 0.12 -4.30 -14.81
C VAL A 305 -0.34 -3.64 -16.12
N LEU A 306 0.44 -2.69 -16.64
CA LEU A 306 0.11 -2.03 -17.90
C LEU A 306 0.12 -3.00 -19.08
N TRP A 307 1.13 -3.88 -19.14
CA TRP A 307 1.23 -4.91 -20.16
C TRP A 307 -0.02 -5.80 -20.20
N ARG A 308 -0.56 -6.16 -19.02
CA ARG A 308 -1.81 -6.94 -18.91
C ARG A 308 -3.08 -6.15 -19.22
N ALA A 309 -3.02 -4.83 -19.30
CA ALA A 309 -4.15 -4.01 -19.73
C ALA A 309 -4.17 -3.82 -21.26
N VAL A 310 -3.03 -4.04 -21.93
CA VAL A 310 -2.89 -3.95 -23.40
C VAL A 310 -3.15 -5.30 -24.08
N VAL A 311 -2.81 -6.42 -23.44
CA VAL A 311 -3.00 -7.81 -23.91
C VAL A 311 -4.32 -8.39 -23.40
#